data_AF-A0A6C0I496-F1
#
_entry.id   AF-A0A6C0I496-F1
#
_cell.length_a   1.000
_cell.length_b   1.000
_cell.length_c   1.000
_cell.angle_alpha   90.00
_cell.angle_beta   90.00
_cell.angle_gamma   90.00
#
_symmetry.space_group_name_H-M   'P 1'
#
loop_
_entity.id
_entity.type
_entity.pdbx_description
1 polymer ?
#
loop_
_entity_poly.entity_id
_entity_poly.type
_entity_poly.pdbx_seq_one_letter_code
_entity_poly.pdbx_strand_id
1 'polypeptide(L)'
;MSKMSKIIVASYNMSFLNDLVMPLEKAQWASEATFLASNKTGDRRAFWKNAADLLLSFLKKNGPRCVVGLQEMNLVTAIGSNTGSDAINNMLARHFPNYIQVCREIVVNANQKPALSILFNPNEFGNVRTSAIFDNPKQAGRPLLIVITDQNYVFANMHGAQDPSKGNERGAFNKSIRDLNVSFLENTVSRYVVENGLSPEMLKNRIFIMGDFNDRYDGISQFTVLGKDLNYRGMAPYSCCNSWVSTCSKSRFTSFGNGYGICTAPGVTVDDKGMKIPMNGEEANTKNYRFKGDKLYGETPVTSIKMFAGKNGKGDSIESDHQLVYATYSTKVGKSTRANRSVNSNNRTRSATSSR
;
A
#
# COMPACT_ATOMS: atom_id res chain seq x y z
N MET A 1 5.70 9.36 -33.41
CA MET A 1 5.61 8.42 -32.27
C MET A 1 5.13 9.15 -31.03
N SER A 2 4.18 8.61 -30.26
CA SER A 2 3.72 9.25 -29.01
C SER A 2 4.82 9.18 -27.95
N LYS A 3 5.15 10.31 -27.31
CA LYS A 3 6.13 10.36 -26.21
C LYS A 3 5.62 9.51 -25.03
N MET A 4 6.43 8.57 -24.57
CA MET A 4 6.15 7.79 -23.36
C MET A 4 6.66 8.56 -22.14
N SER A 5 5.91 8.53 -21.04
CA SER A 5 6.34 9.07 -19.73
C SER A 5 6.48 7.95 -18.71
N LYS A 6 7.38 8.13 -17.75
CA LYS A 6 7.55 7.19 -16.64
C LYS A 6 6.70 7.62 -15.45
N ILE A 7 6.16 6.64 -14.74
CA ILE A 7 5.46 6.81 -13.46
C ILE A 7 6.10 5.85 -12.46
N ILE A 8 6.25 6.31 -11.23
CA ILE A 8 6.68 5.48 -10.11
C ILE A 8 5.44 5.09 -9.31
N VAL A 9 5.23 3.79 -9.13
CA VAL A 9 4.15 3.23 -8.32
C VAL A 9 4.78 2.58 -7.10
N ALA A 10 4.22 2.80 -5.92
CA ALA A 10 4.72 2.26 -4.67
C ALA A 10 3.61 1.69 -3.79
N SER A 11 3.99 0.75 -2.92
CA SER A 11 3.15 0.17 -1.87
C SER A 11 3.88 0.24 -0.55
N TYR A 12 3.15 0.55 0.51
CA TYR A 12 3.69 0.51 1.87
C TYR A 12 2.62 0.19 2.92
N ASN A 13 2.74 -0.97 3.55
CA ASN A 13 1.96 -1.31 4.74
C ASN A 13 2.56 -0.56 5.95
N MET A 14 1.77 0.32 6.59
CA MET A 14 2.25 1.25 7.62
C MET A 14 2.03 0.78 9.07
N SER A 15 1.70 -0.51 9.28
CA SER A 15 1.65 -1.13 10.63
C SER A 15 0.69 -0.38 11.59
N PHE A 16 -0.63 -0.55 11.39
CA PHE A 16 -1.66 0.32 12.01
C PHE A 16 -1.70 0.28 13.54
N LEU A 17 -1.28 -0.82 14.17
CA LEU A 17 -1.40 -1.02 15.61
C LEU A 17 -0.46 -0.10 16.38
N ASN A 18 0.69 0.26 15.78
CA ASN A 18 1.61 1.24 16.33
C ASN A 18 0.95 2.63 16.49
N ASP A 19 0.18 3.06 15.49
CA ASP A 19 -0.48 4.37 15.50
C ASP A 19 -1.66 4.44 16.47
N LEU A 20 -2.39 3.32 16.65
CA LEU A 20 -3.46 3.20 17.65
C LEU A 20 -2.95 3.11 19.08
N VAL A 21 -1.63 2.98 19.28
CA VAL A 21 -1.06 2.81 20.62
C VAL A 21 -1.72 1.61 21.31
N MET A 22 -1.94 0.52 20.55
CA MET A 22 -2.64 -0.66 21.06
C MET A 22 -1.79 -1.36 22.13
N PRO A 23 -2.35 -1.76 23.29
CA PRO A 23 -1.63 -2.57 24.27
C PRO A 23 -1.17 -3.90 23.66
N LEU A 24 0.06 -4.34 23.97
CA LEU A 24 0.63 -5.57 23.41
C LEU A 24 -0.22 -6.81 23.71
N GLU A 25 -0.82 -6.90 24.90
CA GLU A 25 -1.74 -7.98 25.26
C GLU A 25 -2.93 -8.10 24.28
N LYS A 26 -3.39 -6.99 23.71
CA LYS A 26 -4.51 -6.93 22.76
C LYS A 26 -4.05 -7.10 21.32
N ALA A 27 -2.75 -6.97 21.05
CA ALA A 27 -2.16 -7.11 19.72
C ALA A 27 -1.65 -8.53 19.44
N GLN A 28 -1.66 -9.46 20.41
CA GLN A 28 -1.04 -10.79 20.29
C GLN A 28 -1.47 -11.59 19.04
N TRP A 29 -2.70 -11.40 18.55
CA TRP A 29 -3.19 -12.05 17.33
C TRP A 29 -2.54 -11.51 16.06
N ALA A 30 -2.08 -10.26 16.04
CA ALA A 30 -1.51 -9.62 14.87
C ALA A 30 -0.08 -10.10 14.57
N SER A 31 0.33 -10.01 13.29
CA SER A 31 1.71 -10.20 12.86
C SER A 31 2.63 -9.14 13.43
N GLU A 32 2.13 -7.91 13.57
CA GLU A 32 2.86 -6.74 14.06
C GLU A 32 3.26 -6.85 15.55
N ALA A 33 2.63 -7.73 16.34
CA ALA A 33 2.86 -7.81 17.79
C ALA A 33 4.33 -8.02 18.14
N THR A 34 5.02 -8.88 17.39
CA THR A 34 6.45 -9.18 17.57
C THR A 34 7.32 -7.98 17.21
N PHE A 35 6.93 -7.24 16.18
CA PHE A 35 7.58 -6.01 15.79
C PHE A 35 7.40 -4.96 16.88
N LEU A 36 6.18 -4.70 17.33
CA LEU A 36 5.87 -3.74 18.39
C LEU A 36 6.63 -4.01 19.69
N ALA A 37 6.79 -5.28 20.08
CA ALA A 37 7.53 -5.68 21.28
C ALA A 37 9.04 -5.36 21.20
N SER A 38 9.59 -5.16 19.99
CA SER A 38 10.98 -4.75 19.77
C SER A 38 11.23 -3.26 20.03
N ASN A 39 10.17 -2.43 20.09
CA ASN A 39 10.32 -1.00 20.35
C ASN A 39 10.87 -0.72 21.76
N LYS A 40 12.10 -0.20 21.85
CA LYS A 40 12.77 0.16 23.11
C LYS A 40 12.82 1.66 23.39
N THR A 41 12.22 2.49 22.53
CA THR A 41 12.36 3.95 22.59
C THR A 41 11.51 4.62 23.69
N GLY A 42 10.56 3.89 24.28
CA GLY A 42 9.53 4.45 25.17
C GLY A 42 8.41 5.20 24.45
N ASP A 43 8.64 5.67 23.21
CA ASP A 43 7.61 6.26 22.36
C ASP A 43 6.85 5.16 21.62
N ARG A 44 5.60 4.93 22.02
CA ARG A 44 4.75 3.89 21.43
C ARG A 44 4.43 4.12 19.95
N ARG A 45 4.59 5.34 19.42
CA ARG A 45 4.38 5.69 18.00
C ARG A 45 5.69 5.80 17.21
N ALA A 46 6.83 5.42 17.78
CA ALA A 46 8.15 5.61 17.16
C ALA A 46 8.24 4.98 15.76
N PHE A 47 7.74 3.75 15.60
CA PHE A 47 7.79 3.06 14.31
C PHE A 47 6.91 3.75 13.27
N TRP A 48 5.67 4.10 13.63
CA TRP A 48 4.79 4.82 12.73
C TRP A 48 5.39 6.17 12.27
N LYS A 49 6.03 6.92 13.18
CA LYS A 49 6.75 8.16 12.84
C LYS A 49 7.89 7.90 11.87
N ASN A 50 8.69 6.87 12.12
CA ASN A 50 9.79 6.47 11.23
C ASN A 50 9.26 6.01 9.85
N ALA A 51 8.11 5.33 9.78
CA ALA A 51 7.44 4.97 8.54
C ALA A 51 6.99 6.21 7.76
N ALA A 52 6.39 7.20 8.43
CA ALA A 52 6.03 8.47 7.81
C ALA A 52 7.27 9.22 7.28
N ASP A 53 8.39 9.21 8.02
CA ASP A 53 9.66 9.81 7.58
C ASP A 53 10.27 9.08 6.38
N LEU A 54 10.13 7.75 6.31
CA LEU A 54 10.55 6.95 5.15
C LEU A 54 9.71 7.30 3.92
N LEU A 55 8.39 7.41 4.08
CA LEU A 55 7.47 7.84 3.02
C LEU A 55 7.81 9.26 2.53
N LEU A 56 8.06 10.20 3.44
CA LEU A 56 8.52 11.56 3.11
C LEU A 56 9.80 11.52 2.27
N SER A 57 10.79 10.75 2.70
CA SER A 57 12.07 10.58 2.01
C SER A 57 11.89 9.97 0.61
N PHE A 58 11.00 8.99 0.49
CA PHE A 58 10.64 8.37 -0.78
C PHE A 58 10.01 9.37 -1.75
N LEU A 59 9.02 10.14 -1.31
CA LEU A 59 8.36 11.16 -2.14
C LEU A 59 9.34 12.25 -2.58
N LYS A 60 10.23 12.70 -1.68
CA LYS A 60 11.27 13.71 -2.00
C LYS A 60 12.19 13.23 -3.11
N LYS A 61 12.58 11.95 -3.08
CA LYS A 61 13.51 11.36 -4.06
C LYS A 61 12.88 11.16 -5.44
N ASN A 62 11.61 10.76 -5.48
CA ASN A 62 10.98 10.26 -6.71
C ASN A 62 10.15 11.33 -7.45
N GLY A 63 9.92 12.50 -6.84
CA GLY A 63 9.29 13.63 -7.49
C GLY A 63 7.78 13.44 -7.74
N PRO A 64 7.15 14.35 -8.50
CA PRO A 64 5.70 14.49 -8.54
C PRO A 64 4.95 13.39 -9.32
N ARG A 65 5.63 12.66 -10.22
CA ARG A 65 5.04 11.55 -10.99
C ARG A 65 5.13 10.22 -10.24
N CYS A 66 4.73 10.27 -8.98
CA CYS A 66 4.71 9.12 -8.08
C CYS A 66 3.33 8.95 -7.44
N VAL A 67 2.82 7.72 -7.46
CA VAL A 67 1.61 7.28 -6.75
C VAL A 67 1.98 6.23 -5.71
N VAL A 68 1.41 6.34 -4.51
CA VAL A 68 1.68 5.43 -3.38
C VAL A 68 0.37 4.89 -2.84
N GLY A 69 0.27 3.57 -2.65
CA GLY A 69 -0.78 2.94 -1.86
C GLY A 69 -0.28 2.64 -0.45
N LEU A 70 -1.05 3.03 0.57
CA LEU A 70 -0.77 2.70 1.97
C LEU A 70 -1.82 1.72 2.51
N GLN A 71 -1.36 0.63 3.10
CA GLN A 71 -2.20 -0.34 3.81
C GLN A 71 -2.02 -0.18 5.31
N GLU A 72 -2.94 -0.77 6.08
CA GLU A 72 -2.93 -0.67 7.54
C GLU A 72 -2.82 0.80 8.00
N MET A 73 -3.73 1.61 7.47
CA MET A 73 -3.92 2.98 7.92
C MET A 73 -5.08 3.05 8.91
N ASN A 74 -5.03 4.02 9.81
CA ASN A 74 -6.19 4.46 10.59
C ASN A 74 -6.80 5.68 9.92
N LEU A 75 -8.09 5.63 9.58
CA LEU A 75 -8.81 6.81 9.14
C LEU A 75 -9.07 7.70 10.36
N VAL A 76 -8.55 8.92 10.31
CA VAL A 76 -8.76 9.95 11.34
C VAL A 76 -9.31 11.18 10.67
N THR A 77 -10.52 11.58 11.09
CA THR A 77 -11.25 12.73 10.56
C THR A 77 -11.04 14.00 11.36
N ALA A 78 -10.52 13.89 12.59
CA ALA A 78 -10.21 15.03 13.44
C ALA A 78 -8.93 15.73 12.93
N ILE A 79 -9.11 16.91 12.32
CA ILE A 79 -8.01 17.73 11.80
C ILE A 79 -7.08 18.13 12.96
N GLY A 80 -5.78 17.93 12.76
CA GLY A 80 -4.75 18.31 13.74
C GLY A 80 -4.48 17.26 14.82
N SER A 81 -5.08 16.07 14.75
CA SER A 81 -4.73 14.96 15.65
C SER A 81 -3.28 14.51 15.50
N ASN A 82 -2.69 14.74 14.32
CA ASN A 82 -1.37 14.27 13.93
C ASN A 82 -1.21 12.75 14.16
N THR A 83 -2.29 12.00 13.86
CA THR A 83 -2.36 10.52 13.84
C THR A 83 -2.96 10.01 12.53
N GLY A 84 -2.72 8.74 12.20
CA GLY A 84 -3.31 8.06 11.04
C GLY A 84 -3.26 8.87 9.74
N SER A 85 -4.41 8.98 9.07
CA SER A 85 -4.54 9.78 7.85
C SER A 85 -4.30 11.28 8.04
N ASP A 86 -4.62 11.86 9.21
CA ASP A 86 -4.39 13.30 9.46
C ASP A 86 -2.88 13.63 9.48
N ALA A 87 -2.07 12.78 10.10
CA ALA A 87 -0.62 12.97 10.11
C ALA A 87 -0.01 12.92 8.69
N ILE A 88 -0.50 12.03 7.82
CA ILE A 88 -0.08 11.97 6.42
C ILE A 88 -0.54 13.23 5.67
N ASN A 89 -1.78 13.67 5.84
CA ASN A 89 -2.27 14.93 5.28
C ASN A 89 -1.41 16.13 5.71
N ASN A 90 -1.04 16.19 7.00
CA ASN A 90 -0.17 17.25 7.53
C ASN A 90 1.23 17.20 6.91
N MET A 91 1.80 16.01 6.74
CA MET A 91 3.09 15.82 6.05
C MET A 91 3.00 16.31 4.59
N LEU A 92 1.95 15.94 3.86
CA LEU A 92 1.72 16.37 2.48
C LEU A 92 1.54 17.88 2.39
N ALA A 93 0.68 18.48 3.22
CA ALA A 93 0.44 19.93 3.19
C ALA A 93 1.73 20.75 3.37
N ARG A 94 2.66 20.28 4.22
CA ARG A 94 3.94 20.97 4.48
C ARG A 94 4.99 20.77 3.38
N HIS A 95 5.08 19.57 2.82
CA HIS A 95 6.21 19.21 1.96
C HIS A 95 5.85 19.01 0.48
N PHE A 96 4.58 18.72 0.21
CA PHE A 96 4.04 18.39 -1.11
C PHE A 96 2.62 18.98 -1.25
N PRO A 97 2.45 20.31 -1.29
CA PRO A 97 1.13 20.94 -1.27
C PRO A 97 0.24 20.58 -2.47
N ASN A 98 0.82 20.00 -3.53
CA ASN A 98 0.10 19.50 -4.70
C ASN A 98 -0.24 18.00 -4.61
N TYR A 99 0.17 17.30 -3.56
CA TYR A 99 -0.26 15.92 -3.34
C TYR A 99 -1.58 15.91 -2.56
N ILE A 100 -2.41 14.93 -2.89
CA ILE A 100 -3.61 14.63 -2.13
C ILE A 100 -3.53 13.20 -1.61
N GLN A 101 -4.27 12.95 -0.54
CA GLN A 101 -4.53 11.61 -0.01
C GLN A 101 -6.02 11.30 -0.18
N VAL A 102 -6.33 10.18 -0.81
CA VAL A 102 -7.67 9.58 -0.74
C VAL A 102 -7.62 8.45 0.26
N CYS A 103 -8.24 8.64 1.43
CA CYS A 103 -8.36 7.61 2.47
C CYS A 103 -9.82 7.20 2.65
N ARG A 104 -10.06 5.90 2.79
CA ARG A 104 -11.37 5.29 3.03
C ARG A 104 -11.20 4.09 3.96
N GLU A 105 -12.20 3.84 4.78
CA GLU A 105 -12.26 2.68 5.68
C GLU A 105 -13.40 1.73 5.31
N ILE A 106 -13.22 0.44 5.62
CA ILE A 106 -14.31 -0.52 5.73
C ILE A 106 -14.61 -0.70 7.20
N VAL A 107 -15.87 -0.56 7.60
CA VAL A 107 -16.33 -0.88 8.96
C VAL A 107 -16.81 -2.32 8.97
N VAL A 108 -15.96 -3.25 9.44
CA VAL A 108 -16.35 -4.67 9.60
C VAL A 108 -17.20 -4.84 10.85
N ASN A 109 -16.78 -4.19 11.94
CA ASN A 109 -17.51 -4.10 13.20
C ASN A 109 -16.99 -2.89 14.00
N ALA A 110 -17.50 -2.69 15.22
CA ALA A 110 -17.13 -1.56 16.08
C ALA A 110 -15.61 -1.43 16.32
N ASN A 111 -14.88 -2.55 16.32
CA ASN A 111 -13.46 -2.62 16.68
C ASN A 111 -12.53 -2.89 15.49
N GLN A 112 -13.07 -3.18 14.31
CA GLN A 112 -12.29 -3.51 13.11
C GLN A 112 -12.69 -2.59 11.95
N LYS A 113 -11.84 -1.58 11.73
CA LYS A 113 -12.03 -0.53 10.73
C LYS A 113 -10.79 -0.33 9.85
N PRO A 114 -10.37 -1.33 9.06
CA PRO A 114 -9.20 -1.19 8.21
C PRO A 114 -9.39 -0.06 7.20
N ALA A 115 -8.41 0.84 7.13
CA ALA A 115 -8.38 1.89 6.12
C ALA A 115 -7.22 1.72 5.15
N LEU A 116 -7.46 2.17 3.92
CA LEU A 116 -6.45 2.25 2.87
C LEU A 116 -6.30 3.70 2.43
N SER A 117 -5.11 4.05 1.97
CA SER A 117 -4.86 5.37 1.36
C SER A 117 -4.22 5.25 -0.02
N ILE A 118 -4.51 6.20 -0.90
CA ILE A 118 -3.77 6.42 -2.15
C ILE A 118 -3.31 7.88 -2.18
N LEU A 119 -2.01 8.09 -2.38
CA LEU A 119 -1.35 9.39 -2.43
C LEU A 119 -0.90 9.65 -3.86
N PHE A 120 -1.24 10.81 -4.40
CA PHE A 120 -0.79 11.21 -5.74
C PHE A 120 -0.91 12.72 -5.96
N ASN A 121 -0.26 13.23 -7.00
CA ASN A 121 -0.32 14.63 -7.40
C ASN A 121 -1.36 14.85 -8.52
N PRO A 122 -2.48 15.56 -8.27
CA PRO A 122 -3.49 15.82 -9.30
C PRO A 122 -3.00 16.64 -10.50
N ASN A 123 -1.93 17.43 -10.35
CA ASN A 123 -1.33 18.14 -11.47
C ASN A 123 -0.71 17.17 -12.50
N GLU A 124 -0.31 15.97 -12.06
CA GLU A 124 0.29 14.94 -12.91
C GLU A 124 -0.72 13.89 -13.40
N PHE A 125 -1.77 13.63 -12.60
CA PHE A 125 -2.70 12.51 -12.83
C PHE A 125 -4.17 12.92 -12.98
N GLY A 126 -4.50 14.21 -12.84
CA GLY A 126 -5.87 14.71 -12.79
C GLY A 126 -6.48 14.68 -11.40
N ASN A 127 -7.55 15.46 -11.18
CA ASN A 127 -8.31 15.44 -9.94
C ASN A 127 -9.02 14.10 -9.75
N VAL A 128 -9.41 13.78 -8.51
CA VAL A 128 -10.27 12.64 -8.22
C VAL A 128 -11.62 12.87 -8.88
N ARG A 129 -11.97 11.99 -9.83
CA ARG A 129 -13.31 11.93 -10.41
C ARG A 129 -14.25 11.18 -9.49
N THR A 130 -13.80 10.02 -9.00
CA THR A 130 -14.56 9.17 -8.09
C THR A 130 -13.64 8.24 -7.31
N SER A 131 -14.08 7.77 -6.15
CA SER A 131 -13.39 6.75 -5.37
C SER A 131 -14.34 5.91 -4.53
N ALA A 132 -14.01 4.63 -4.37
CA ALA A 132 -14.77 3.68 -3.59
C ALA A 132 -13.85 2.66 -2.93
N ILE A 133 -14.28 2.15 -1.77
CA ILE A 133 -13.61 1.06 -1.06
C ILE A 133 -14.57 -0.14 -1.01
N PHE A 134 -14.03 -1.33 -1.22
CA PHE A 134 -14.76 -2.59 -1.28
C PHE A 134 -14.13 -3.58 -0.31
N ASP A 135 -14.94 -4.32 0.44
CA ASP A 135 -14.42 -5.42 1.25
C ASP A 135 -14.35 -6.72 0.43
N ASN A 136 -13.36 -7.56 0.72
CA ASN A 136 -13.24 -8.85 0.04
C ASN A 136 -14.33 -9.80 0.56
N PRO A 137 -15.25 -10.29 -0.29
CA PRO A 137 -16.34 -11.16 0.14
C PRO A 137 -15.88 -12.51 0.70
N LYS A 138 -14.61 -12.90 0.45
CA LYS A 138 -14.03 -14.15 0.94
C LYS A 138 -13.31 -13.99 2.28
N GLN A 139 -13.02 -12.76 2.71
CA GLN A 139 -12.41 -12.49 4.02
C GLN A 139 -12.66 -11.05 4.43
N ALA A 140 -13.51 -10.85 5.44
CA ALA A 140 -13.87 -9.52 5.92
C ALA A 140 -12.64 -8.74 6.45
N GLY A 141 -12.66 -7.42 6.21
CA GLY A 141 -11.59 -6.51 6.59
C GLY A 141 -10.34 -6.62 5.71
N ARG A 142 -10.48 -7.10 4.47
CA ARG A 142 -9.42 -7.17 3.46
C ARG A 142 -9.78 -6.28 2.27
N PRO A 143 -9.67 -4.95 2.44
CA PRO A 143 -10.25 -4.01 1.50
C PRO A 143 -9.47 -3.84 0.19
N LEU A 144 -10.16 -3.29 -0.80
CA LEU A 144 -9.65 -2.74 -2.05
C LEU A 144 -10.19 -1.32 -2.23
N LEU A 145 -9.30 -0.32 -2.24
CA LEU A 145 -9.62 1.08 -2.53
C LEU A 145 -9.32 1.37 -3.99
N ILE A 146 -10.29 1.90 -4.73
CA ILE A 146 -10.14 2.30 -6.14
C ILE A 146 -10.38 3.80 -6.26
N VAL A 147 -9.47 4.48 -6.97
CA VAL A 147 -9.55 5.90 -7.32
C VAL A 147 -9.47 6.04 -8.83
N ILE A 148 -10.45 6.75 -9.40
CA ILE A 148 -10.45 7.14 -10.80
C ILE A 148 -10.26 8.65 -10.90
N THR A 149 -9.38 9.09 -11.79
CA THR A 149 -9.12 10.52 -12.01
C THR A 149 -9.78 11.05 -13.29
N ASP A 150 -9.87 12.37 -13.40
CA ASP A 150 -10.39 13.06 -14.60
C ASP A 150 -9.48 12.90 -15.82
N GLN A 151 -8.24 12.45 -15.63
CA GLN A 151 -7.36 12.04 -16.73
C GLN A 151 -7.38 10.53 -16.96
N ASN A 152 -8.43 9.83 -16.52
CA ASN A 152 -8.63 8.40 -16.74
C ASN A 152 -7.47 7.54 -16.21
N TYR A 153 -6.82 7.96 -15.11
CA TYR A 153 -5.98 7.07 -14.33
C TYR A 153 -6.85 6.26 -13.38
N VAL A 154 -6.53 4.97 -13.24
CA VAL A 154 -7.14 4.07 -12.28
C VAL A 154 -6.05 3.61 -11.34
N PHE A 155 -6.16 4.02 -10.08
CA PHE A 155 -5.29 3.58 -9.01
C PHE A 155 -6.09 2.65 -8.10
N ALA A 156 -5.61 1.43 -7.90
CA ALA A 156 -6.21 0.50 -6.93
C ALA A 156 -5.18 0.11 -5.86
N ASN A 157 -5.57 0.20 -4.61
CA ASN A 157 -4.77 -0.19 -3.46
C ASN A 157 -5.45 -1.34 -2.72
N MET A 158 -4.74 -2.42 -2.43
CA MET A 158 -5.30 -3.63 -1.81
C MET A 158 -4.58 -3.98 -0.51
N HIS A 159 -5.35 -4.44 0.48
CA HIS A 159 -4.82 -5.27 1.57
C HIS A 159 -5.47 -6.65 1.46
N GLY A 160 -4.73 -7.59 0.87
CA GLY A 160 -5.25 -8.84 0.35
C GLY A 160 -5.58 -9.87 1.41
N ALA A 161 -6.51 -10.75 1.05
CA ALA A 161 -6.89 -11.90 1.84
C ALA A 161 -5.82 -13.00 1.80
N GLN A 162 -5.81 -13.85 2.82
CA GLN A 162 -4.93 -15.01 2.90
C GLN A 162 -5.55 -16.14 3.70
N ASP A 163 -5.07 -17.36 3.42
CA ASP A 163 -5.35 -18.55 4.20
C ASP A 163 -4.05 -19.07 4.83
N PRO A 164 -3.73 -18.67 6.08
CA PRO A 164 -2.50 -19.09 6.73
C PRO A 164 -2.38 -20.61 6.93
N SER A 165 -3.51 -21.34 6.96
CA SER A 165 -3.51 -22.80 7.18
C SER A 165 -2.82 -23.57 6.04
N LYS A 166 -2.84 -23.00 4.84
CA LYS A 166 -2.17 -23.54 3.65
C LYS A 166 -0.72 -23.09 3.53
N GLY A 167 -0.23 -22.29 4.48
CA GLY A 167 1.07 -21.63 4.41
C GLY A 167 2.26 -22.57 4.25
N ASN A 168 2.14 -23.83 4.66
CA ASN A 168 3.26 -24.79 4.62
C ASN A 168 3.38 -25.54 3.28
N GLU A 169 2.46 -25.33 2.32
CA GLU A 169 2.50 -26.00 1.01
C GLU A 169 2.33 -24.96 -0.10
N ARG A 170 3.42 -24.70 -0.83
CA ARG A 170 3.50 -23.60 -1.79
C ARG A 170 2.41 -23.66 -2.87
N GLY A 171 2.10 -24.84 -3.39
CA GLY A 171 1.11 -25.03 -4.45
C GLY A 171 -0.29 -24.67 -3.97
N ALA A 172 -0.75 -25.27 -2.87
CA ALA A 172 -2.03 -24.93 -2.25
C ALA A 172 -2.11 -23.47 -1.82
N PHE A 173 -1.04 -22.91 -1.24
CA PHE A 173 -1.04 -21.50 -0.84
C PHE A 173 -1.21 -20.58 -2.05
N ASN A 174 -0.43 -20.77 -3.11
CA ASN A 174 -0.52 -19.96 -4.33
C ASN A 174 -1.89 -20.06 -4.99
N LYS A 175 -2.46 -21.27 -5.05
CA LYS A 175 -3.83 -21.47 -5.54
C LYS A 175 -4.83 -20.69 -4.69
N SER A 176 -4.74 -20.80 -3.36
CA SER A 176 -5.67 -20.13 -2.45
C SER A 176 -5.58 -18.60 -2.54
N ILE A 177 -4.38 -18.04 -2.64
CA ILE A 177 -4.17 -16.60 -2.76
C ILE A 177 -4.72 -16.06 -4.08
N ARG A 178 -4.58 -16.81 -5.17
CA ARG A 178 -5.24 -16.48 -6.44
C ARG A 178 -6.75 -16.50 -6.32
N ASP A 179 -7.30 -17.58 -5.75
CA ASP A 179 -8.75 -17.73 -5.57
C ASP A 179 -9.32 -16.61 -4.69
N LEU A 180 -8.62 -16.22 -3.63
CA LEU A 180 -9.05 -15.19 -2.68
C LEU A 180 -8.95 -13.77 -3.25
N ASN A 181 -7.88 -13.46 -3.98
CA ASN A 181 -7.55 -12.07 -4.33
C ASN A 181 -7.80 -11.73 -5.80
N VAL A 182 -7.39 -12.60 -6.74
CA VAL A 182 -7.40 -12.25 -8.17
C VAL A 182 -8.82 -12.04 -8.67
N SER A 183 -9.72 -12.99 -8.46
CA SER A 183 -11.11 -12.85 -8.94
C SER A 183 -11.84 -11.68 -8.31
N PHE A 184 -11.62 -11.41 -7.02
CA PHE A 184 -12.20 -10.23 -6.35
C PHE A 184 -11.70 -8.94 -7.00
N LEU A 185 -10.39 -8.84 -7.22
CA LEU A 185 -9.76 -7.67 -7.78
C LEU A 185 -10.15 -7.44 -9.25
N GLU A 186 -10.06 -8.46 -10.10
CA GLU A 186 -10.39 -8.37 -11.53
C GLU A 186 -11.83 -7.91 -11.74
N ASN A 187 -12.77 -8.56 -11.03
CA ASN A 187 -14.20 -8.24 -11.13
C ASN A 187 -14.53 -6.86 -10.58
N THR A 188 -13.99 -6.51 -9.40
CA THR A 188 -14.32 -5.25 -8.74
C THR A 188 -13.74 -4.05 -9.49
N VAL A 189 -12.48 -4.12 -9.93
CA VAL A 189 -11.87 -3.04 -10.71
C VAL A 189 -12.56 -2.91 -12.06
N SER A 190 -12.77 -4.01 -12.78
CA SER A 190 -13.41 -3.95 -14.11
C SER A 190 -14.81 -3.37 -14.03
N ARG A 191 -15.64 -3.87 -13.09
CA ARG A 191 -17.00 -3.38 -12.87
C ARG A 191 -17.02 -1.89 -12.53
N TYR A 192 -16.25 -1.48 -11.51
CA TYR A 192 -16.26 -0.09 -11.05
C TYR A 192 -15.81 0.89 -12.14
N VAL A 193 -14.83 0.50 -12.95
CA VAL A 193 -14.33 1.32 -14.05
C VAL A 193 -15.37 1.48 -15.16
N VAL A 194 -16.08 0.41 -15.52
CA VAL A 194 -17.15 0.42 -16.54
C VAL A 194 -18.39 1.19 -16.05
N GLU A 195 -18.81 0.97 -14.80
CA GLU A 195 -19.93 1.71 -14.17
C GLU A 195 -19.67 3.22 -14.15
N ASN A 196 -18.40 3.64 -14.14
CA ASN A 196 -18.00 5.04 -14.23
C ASN A 196 -17.62 5.47 -15.68
N GLY A 197 -18.07 4.75 -16.70
CA GLY A 197 -18.02 5.19 -18.10
C GLY A 197 -16.62 5.23 -18.74
N LEU A 198 -15.67 4.42 -18.28
CA LEU A 198 -14.37 4.29 -18.93
C LEU A 198 -14.29 2.99 -19.73
N SER A 199 -13.85 3.10 -20.99
CA SER A 199 -13.58 1.94 -21.83
C SER A 199 -12.12 1.46 -21.69
N PRO A 200 -11.82 0.18 -22.04
CA PRO A 200 -10.45 -0.33 -22.07
C PRO A 200 -9.48 0.54 -22.89
N GLU A 201 -9.94 1.14 -23.99
CA GLU A 201 -9.14 1.99 -24.88
C GLU A 201 -8.70 3.27 -24.19
N MET A 202 -9.58 3.88 -23.38
CA MET A 202 -9.31 5.11 -22.62
C MET A 202 -8.23 4.91 -21.55
N LEU A 203 -8.07 3.67 -21.09
CA LEU A 203 -7.23 3.29 -19.95
C LEU A 203 -5.85 2.78 -20.35
N LYS A 204 -5.49 2.80 -21.64
CA LYS A 204 -4.24 2.21 -22.12
C LYS A 204 -3.01 2.78 -21.38
N ASN A 205 -2.35 1.91 -20.63
CA ASN A 205 -1.23 2.15 -19.72
C ASN A 205 -1.56 3.13 -18.60
N ARG A 206 -2.77 3.06 -18.02
CA ARG A 206 -3.25 3.97 -16.96
C ARG A 206 -3.88 3.24 -15.76
N ILE A 207 -3.85 1.92 -15.74
CA ILE A 207 -4.28 1.11 -14.60
C ILE A 207 -3.04 0.72 -13.79
N PHE A 208 -3.01 1.12 -12.52
CA PHE A 208 -1.95 0.75 -11.57
C PHE A 208 -2.58 0.17 -10.32
N ILE A 209 -2.06 -0.98 -9.91
CA ILE A 209 -2.54 -1.70 -8.75
C ILE A 209 -1.35 -1.93 -7.83
N MET A 210 -1.49 -1.54 -6.57
CA MET A 210 -0.47 -1.70 -5.55
C MET A 210 -1.10 -2.27 -4.28
N GLY A 211 -0.31 -2.88 -3.41
CA GLY A 211 -0.85 -3.41 -2.17
C GLY A 211 0.06 -4.40 -1.47
N ASP A 212 -0.28 -4.71 -0.23
CA ASP A 212 0.10 -5.97 0.40
C ASP A 212 -0.94 -7.02 0.02
N PHE A 213 -0.56 -7.98 -0.82
CA PHE A 213 -1.42 -9.06 -1.29
C PHE A 213 -1.43 -10.26 -0.34
N ASN A 214 -0.66 -10.22 0.76
CA ASN A 214 -0.38 -11.37 1.62
C ASN A 214 0.14 -12.62 0.86
N ASP A 215 0.71 -12.40 -0.34
CA ASP A 215 1.23 -13.44 -1.21
C ASP A 215 2.68 -13.79 -0.84
N ARG A 216 2.84 -14.78 0.05
CA ARG A 216 4.13 -15.23 0.58
C ARG A 216 5.12 -15.65 -0.51
N TYR A 217 4.64 -16.33 -1.55
CA TYR A 217 5.47 -17.09 -2.49
C TYR A 217 5.39 -16.60 -3.92
N ASP A 218 5.01 -15.34 -4.10
CA ASP A 218 4.97 -14.70 -5.41
C ASP A 218 4.02 -15.40 -6.42
N GLY A 219 2.94 -16.00 -5.93
CA GLY A 219 1.98 -16.77 -6.74
C GLY A 219 1.13 -15.94 -7.71
N ILE A 220 0.99 -14.64 -7.47
CA ILE A 220 0.30 -13.69 -8.34
C ILE A 220 1.33 -12.80 -9.06
N SER A 221 1.81 -13.22 -10.22
CA SER A 221 2.72 -12.41 -11.06
C SER A 221 2.02 -11.62 -12.16
N GLN A 222 0.83 -12.09 -12.57
CA GLN A 222 0.02 -11.49 -13.63
C GLN A 222 -1.45 -11.84 -13.42
N PHE A 223 -2.32 -10.92 -13.85
CA PHE A 223 -3.76 -11.10 -13.96
C PHE A 223 -4.33 -10.09 -14.97
N THR A 224 -5.63 -10.15 -15.26
CA THR A 224 -6.25 -9.39 -16.34
C THR A 224 -7.38 -8.49 -15.82
N VAL A 225 -7.32 -7.19 -16.14
CA VAL A 225 -8.41 -6.23 -15.85
C VAL A 225 -8.88 -5.66 -17.18
N LEU A 226 -10.18 -5.74 -17.47
CA LEU A 226 -10.75 -5.22 -18.72
C LEU A 226 -10.02 -5.72 -19.98
N GLY A 227 -9.65 -7.01 -20.00
CA GLY A 227 -8.91 -7.63 -21.11
C GLY A 227 -7.45 -7.18 -21.22
N LYS A 228 -6.91 -6.46 -20.24
CA LYS A 228 -5.52 -5.98 -20.20
C LYS A 228 -4.71 -6.76 -19.18
N ASP A 229 -3.56 -7.25 -19.61
CA ASP A 229 -2.61 -7.91 -18.72
C ASP A 229 -1.87 -6.91 -17.84
N LEU A 230 -2.01 -7.06 -16.53
CA LEU A 230 -1.27 -6.31 -15.54
C LEU A 230 -0.20 -7.22 -14.91
N ASN A 231 1.04 -6.77 -14.89
CA ASN A 231 2.17 -7.55 -14.41
C ASN A 231 3.29 -6.65 -13.82
N TYR A 232 4.36 -7.29 -13.34
CA TYR A 232 5.63 -6.67 -12.99
C TYR A 232 6.80 -7.47 -13.57
N ARG A 233 8.00 -6.86 -13.59
CA ARG A 233 9.21 -7.55 -14.07
C ARG A 233 9.91 -8.30 -12.95
N GLY A 234 10.38 -9.51 -13.26
CA GLY A 234 11.16 -10.34 -12.34
C GLY A 234 10.31 -10.88 -11.18
N MET A 235 10.96 -11.10 -10.04
CA MET A 235 10.31 -11.55 -8.81
C MET A 235 10.04 -10.36 -7.88
N ALA A 236 8.98 -10.46 -7.09
CA ALA A 236 8.77 -9.54 -5.98
C ALA A 236 9.86 -9.73 -4.89
N PRO A 237 10.29 -8.65 -4.21
CA PRO A 237 11.29 -8.73 -3.15
C PRO A 237 10.70 -9.35 -1.88
N TYR A 238 11.57 -9.84 -1.00
CA TYR A 238 11.19 -10.24 0.35
C TYR A 238 10.96 -9.00 1.22
N SER A 239 9.76 -8.42 1.16
CA SER A 239 9.41 -7.14 1.80
C SER A 239 8.57 -7.28 3.07
N CYS A 240 8.06 -8.48 3.34
CA CYS A 240 7.21 -8.80 4.48
C CYS A 240 7.74 -10.07 5.18
N CYS A 241 7.51 -10.27 6.47
CA CYS A 241 7.12 -9.30 7.50
C CYS A 241 7.98 -9.57 8.73
N ASN A 242 8.13 -8.60 9.64
CA ASN A 242 8.84 -8.79 10.91
C ASN A 242 8.04 -9.67 11.90
N SER A 243 8.00 -10.98 11.61
CA SER A 243 7.32 -12.01 12.39
C SER A 243 8.08 -13.34 12.32
N TRP A 244 7.87 -14.21 13.31
CA TRP A 244 8.57 -15.50 13.43
C TRP A 244 8.44 -16.42 12.22
N VAL A 245 7.31 -16.35 11.50
CA VAL A 245 7.01 -17.20 10.34
C VAL A 245 7.65 -16.70 9.05
N SER A 246 8.08 -15.44 9.04
CA SER A 246 8.52 -14.75 7.82
C SER A 246 9.94 -14.23 7.91
N THR A 247 10.52 -14.15 9.10
CA THR A 247 11.82 -13.55 9.32
C THR A 247 12.65 -14.45 10.24
N CYS A 248 13.74 -14.99 9.68
CA CYS A 248 14.59 -15.96 10.36
C CYS A 248 15.97 -16.11 9.73
N SER A 249 16.93 -16.58 10.52
CA SER A 249 18.23 -17.03 10.02
C SER A 249 18.10 -18.21 9.07
N LYS A 250 19.16 -18.51 8.31
CA LYS A 250 19.18 -19.66 7.38
C LYS A 250 18.97 -20.99 8.10
N SER A 251 19.45 -21.15 9.34
CA SER A 251 19.33 -22.39 10.11
C SER A 251 17.88 -22.68 10.53
N ARG A 252 17.04 -21.66 10.69
CA ARG A 252 15.59 -21.82 10.96
C ARG A 252 14.73 -21.83 9.69
N PHE A 253 15.31 -21.75 8.50
CA PHE A 253 14.55 -21.70 7.27
C PHE A 253 14.38 -23.10 6.66
N THR A 254 13.14 -23.61 6.68
CA THR A 254 12.78 -24.86 6.01
C THR A 254 12.43 -24.57 4.55
N SER A 255 13.36 -24.89 3.65
CA SER A 255 13.19 -24.70 2.22
C SER A 255 12.25 -25.73 1.60
N PHE A 256 11.36 -25.27 0.71
CA PHE A 256 10.57 -26.11 -0.20
C PHE A 256 11.17 -26.14 -1.63
N GLY A 257 12.38 -25.60 -1.81
CA GLY A 257 13.03 -25.44 -3.11
C GLY A 257 12.76 -24.08 -3.79
N ASN A 258 13.60 -23.72 -4.77
CA ASN A 258 13.52 -22.46 -5.54
C ASN A 258 13.52 -21.17 -4.70
N GLY A 259 14.17 -21.20 -3.53
CA GLY A 259 14.25 -20.06 -2.62
C GLY A 259 12.98 -19.83 -1.77
N TYR A 260 11.99 -20.71 -1.84
CA TYR A 260 10.78 -20.66 -1.03
C TYR A 260 10.90 -21.55 0.20
N GLY A 261 10.15 -21.21 1.25
CA GLY A 261 10.18 -21.94 2.50
C GLY A 261 9.47 -21.17 3.61
N ILE A 262 9.49 -21.75 4.80
CA ILE A 262 8.93 -21.16 6.02
C ILE A 262 10.02 -21.04 7.08
N CYS A 263 9.88 -20.05 7.94
CA CYS A 263 10.66 -20.00 9.17
C CYS A 263 10.05 -20.95 10.20
N THR A 264 10.87 -21.84 10.75
CA THR A 264 10.47 -22.64 11.91
C THR A 264 10.39 -21.74 13.13
N ALA A 265 9.42 -22.03 14.01
CA ALA A 265 9.38 -21.36 15.30
C ALA A 265 10.74 -21.58 16.00
N PRO A 266 11.29 -20.57 16.68
CA PRO A 266 12.34 -20.83 17.66
C PRO A 266 11.79 -21.86 18.63
N GLY A 267 12.62 -22.80 19.08
CA GLY A 267 12.20 -23.84 20.04
C GLY A 267 11.90 -23.29 21.44
N VAL A 268 11.03 -22.28 21.57
CA VAL A 268 10.76 -21.54 22.79
C VAL A 268 9.25 -21.37 23.01
N THR A 269 8.88 -21.70 24.24
CA THR A 269 7.58 -21.60 24.92
C THR A 269 6.98 -20.20 24.84
N VAL A 270 5.67 -20.12 24.63
CA VAL A 270 4.87 -18.91 24.88
C VAL A 270 5.14 -18.48 26.32
N ASP A 271 5.36 -17.19 26.59
CA ASP A 271 5.46 -16.76 27.99
C ASP A 271 4.14 -17.06 28.72
N ASP A 272 4.16 -17.13 30.06
CA ASP A 272 2.98 -17.47 30.87
C ASP A 272 1.82 -16.45 30.71
N LYS A 273 1.98 -15.42 29.86
CA LYS A 273 1.03 -14.34 29.57
C LYS A 273 0.56 -14.31 28.11
N GLY A 274 0.93 -15.30 27.29
CA GLY A 274 0.48 -15.40 25.90
C GLY A 274 1.18 -14.45 24.91
N MET A 275 2.18 -13.66 25.34
CA MET A 275 2.85 -12.71 24.46
C MET A 275 3.75 -13.45 23.47
N LYS A 276 3.57 -13.14 22.17
CA LYS A 276 4.54 -13.50 21.15
C LYS A 276 5.87 -12.81 21.47
N ILE A 277 6.91 -13.61 21.69
CA ILE A 277 8.26 -13.13 22.05
C ILE A 277 8.76 -12.13 20.98
N PRO A 278 9.38 -11.00 21.37
CA PRO A 278 9.99 -10.08 20.41
C PRO A 278 11.05 -10.79 19.58
N MET A 279 11.05 -10.52 18.28
CA MET A 279 12.17 -10.92 17.44
C MET A 279 13.30 -9.91 17.63
N ASN A 280 14.45 -10.38 18.11
CA ASN A 280 15.60 -9.52 18.37
C ASN A 280 16.85 -10.05 17.66
N GLY A 281 17.82 -9.16 17.48
CA GLY A 281 19.12 -9.49 16.92
C GLY A 281 19.04 -9.81 15.43
N GLU A 282 20.06 -10.53 14.93
CA GLU A 282 20.25 -10.66 13.48
C GLU A 282 19.03 -11.25 12.75
N GLU A 283 18.27 -12.12 13.41
CA GLU A 283 17.13 -12.77 12.81
C GLU A 283 16.03 -11.79 12.40
N ALA A 284 15.83 -10.69 13.14
CA ALA A 284 14.82 -9.66 12.89
C ALA A 284 15.16 -8.68 11.75
N ASN A 285 16.39 -8.74 11.22
CA ASN A 285 16.85 -7.87 10.16
C ASN A 285 16.02 -8.04 8.87
N THR A 286 15.82 -6.94 8.13
CA THR A 286 15.08 -6.94 6.85
C THR A 286 15.68 -7.86 5.79
N LYS A 287 17.01 -8.09 5.82
CA LYS A 287 17.67 -9.08 4.95
C LYS A 287 17.18 -10.52 5.16
N ASN A 288 16.57 -10.78 6.31
CA ASN A 288 16.08 -12.10 6.71
C ASN A 288 14.58 -12.31 6.49
N TYR A 289 13.91 -11.33 5.88
CA TYR A 289 12.53 -11.48 5.42
C TYR A 289 12.45 -12.60 4.36
N ARG A 290 11.30 -13.28 4.31
CA ARG A 290 11.06 -14.45 3.45
C ARG A 290 9.76 -14.37 2.67
N PHE A 291 8.85 -13.44 2.96
CA PHE A 291 7.58 -13.30 2.24
C PHE A 291 7.59 -12.13 1.26
N LYS A 292 6.86 -12.29 0.16
CA LYS A 292 6.84 -11.37 -0.99
C LYS A 292 5.47 -10.69 -1.18
N GLY A 293 4.85 -10.30 -0.06
CA GLY A 293 3.46 -9.84 -0.02
C GLY A 293 3.22 -8.53 -0.76
N ASP A 294 4.18 -7.59 -0.73
CA ASP A 294 4.00 -6.25 -1.31
C ASP A 294 4.26 -6.24 -2.82
N LYS A 295 3.24 -5.84 -3.59
CA LYS A 295 3.24 -5.96 -5.05
C LYS A 295 2.71 -4.73 -5.76
N LEU A 296 3.12 -4.62 -7.02
CA LEU A 296 2.83 -3.51 -7.92
C LEU A 296 2.53 -4.09 -9.29
N TYR A 297 1.49 -3.63 -9.96
CA TYR A 297 1.06 -4.11 -11.26
C TYR A 297 0.70 -2.95 -12.18
N GLY A 298 0.95 -3.15 -13.47
CA GLY A 298 0.56 -2.25 -14.56
C GLY A 298 0.81 -2.90 -15.92
N GLU A 299 0.34 -2.28 -17.00
CA GLU A 299 0.44 -2.84 -18.36
C GLU A 299 1.88 -2.86 -18.94
N THR A 300 2.74 -1.93 -18.52
CA THR A 300 4.08 -1.78 -19.12
C THR A 300 5.15 -1.49 -18.05
N PRO A 301 5.54 -2.49 -17.24
CA PRO A 301 6.60 -2.31 -16.26
C PRO A 301 7.95 -2.07 -16.94
N VAL A 302 8.71 -1.11 -16.42
CA VAL A 302 10.04 -0.72 -16.89
C VAL A 302 11.12 -1.37 -16.03
N THR A 303 10.93 -1.35 -14.71
CA THR A 303 11.86 -1.95 -13.73
C THR A 303 11.19 -3.09 -12.97
N SER A 304 11.99 -3.99 -12.41
CA SER A 304 11.53 -4.89 -11.35
C SER A 304 11.11 -4.10 -10.11
N ILE A 305 10.33 -4.75 -9.23
CA ILE A 305 9.98 -4.22 -7.92
C ILE A 305 11.25 -4.13 -7.05
N LYS A 306 11.44 -2.97 -6.41
CA LYS A 306 12.58 -2.69 -5.54
C LYS A 306 12.10 -2.28 -4.16
N MET A 307 12.86 -2.66 -3.13
CA MET A 307 12.68 -2.08 -1.79
C MET A 307 13.35 -0.71 -1.74
N PHE A 308 12.67 0.24 -1.09
CA PHE A 308 13.26 1.50 -0.71
C PHE A 308 13.90 1.35 0.67
N ALA A 309 15.21 1.58 0.74
CA ALA A 309 15.96 1.32 1.96
C ALA A 309 15.50 2.21 3.13
N GLY A 310 15.17 1.58 4.26
CA GLY A 310 14.98 2.25 5.54
C GLY A 310 16.28 2.80 6.12
N LYS A 311 16.21 3.44 7.29
CA LYS A 311 17.30 4.08 8.03
C LYS A 311 18.47 3.13 8.28
N ASN A 312 18.18 1.87 8.58
CA ASN A 312 19.18 0.84 8.85
C ASN A 312 19.50 -0.04 7.62
N GLY A 313 18.93 0.28 6.44
CA GLY A 313 19.10 -0.48 5.22
C GLY A 313 18.69 -1.95 5.36
N LYS A 314 19.69 -2.84 5.45
CA LYS A 314 19.50 -4.30 5.59
C LYS A 314 19.48 -4.80 7.05
N GLY A 315 19.59 -3.88 8.02
CA GLY A 315 19.52 -4.16 9.45
C GLY A 315 18.09 -4.28 9.98
N ASP A 316 17.90 -4.05 11.27
CA ASP A 316 16.59 -4.06 11.92
C ASP A 316 15.68 -3.01 11.28
N SER A 317 14.47 -3.43 10.91
CA SER A 317 13.43 -2.46 10.54
C SER A 317 13.04 -1.68 11.77
N ILE A 318 12.94 -0.36 11.65
CA ILE A 318 12.44 0.51 12.72
C ILE A 318 11.28 1.39 12.22
N GLU A 319 10.83 1.16 10.99
CA GLU A 319 9.79 1.92 10.34
C GLU A 319 8.47 1.15 10.37
N SER A 320 8.46 -0.05 9.80
CA SER A 320 7.28 -0.90 9.67
C SER A 320 7.72 -2.37 9.69
N ASP A 321 6.80 -3.28 10.02
CA ASP A 321 7.05 -4.71 9.84
C ASP A 321 7.16 -5.09 8.35
N HIS A 322 6.78 -4.18 7.44
CA HIS A 322 7.02 -4.25 5.99
C HIS A 322 8.09 -3.25 5.52
N GLN A 323 8.59 -3.49 4.29
CA GLN A 323 9.42 -2.54 3.56
C GLN A 323 8.59 -1.80 2.50
N LEU A 324 8.84 -0.50 2.32
CA LEU A 324 8.27 0.25 1.19
C LEU A 324 8.83 -0.32 -0.12
N VAL A 325 7.96 -0.72 -1.04
CA VAL A 325 8.35 -1.22 -2.37
C VAL A 325 7.89 -0.29 -3.48
N TYR A 326 8.65 -0.24 -4.57
CA TYR A 326 8.32 0.58 -5.73
C TYR A 326 8.82 -0.01 -7.05
N ALA A 327 8.17 0.40 -8.15
CA ALA A 327 8.56 0.05 -9.51
C ALA A 327 8.21 1.19 -10.46
N THR A 328 8.91 1.25 -11.60
CA THR A 328 8.63 2.21 -12.66
C THR A 328 7.81 1.56 -13.76
N TYR A 329 6.80 2.29 -14.25
CA TYR A 329 5.96 1.90 -15.37
C TYR A 329 6.00 2.95 -16.47
N SER A 330 5.78 2.51 -17.71
CA SER A 330 5.71 3.36 -18.90
C SER A 330 4.26 3.67 -19.23
N THR A 331 3.96 4.94 -19.48
CA THR A 331 2.61 5.41 -19.82
C THR A 331 2.61 6.27 -21.06
N LYS A 332 1.50 6.26 -21.80
CA LYS A 332 1.31 7.19 -22.90
C LYS A 332 0.96 8.56 -22.33
N VAL A 333 1.75 9.57 -22.70
CA VAL A 333 1.38 10.97 -22.44
C VAL A 333 0.08 11.24 -23.19
N GLY A 334 -1.00 11.48 -22.45
CA GLY A 334 -2.20 12.03 -23.07
C GLY A 334 -1.86 13.39 -23.63
N LYS A 335 -2.32 13.72 -24.84
CA LYS A 335 -2.38 15.13 -25.24
C LYS A 335 -3.22 15.81 -24.16
N SER A 336 -2.60 16.68 -23.35
CA SER A 336 -3.35 17.57 -22.47
C SER A 336 -4.29 18.35 -23.36
N THR A 337 -5.56 17.97 -23.38
CA THR A 337 -6.60 18.88 -23.79
C THR A 337 -6.58 19.94 -22.70
N ARG A 338 -5.92 21.07 -22.98
CA ARG A 338 -6.09 22.32 -22.23
C ARG A 338 -7.57 22.68 -22.33
N ALA A 339 -8.39 22.08 -21.48
CA ALA A 339 -9.78 22.45 -21.32
C ALA A 339 -9.80 23.73 -20.47
N ASN A 340 -10.07 24.84 -21.16
CA ASN A 340 -10.68 26.07 -20.65
C ASN A 340 -10.34 26.50 -19.21
N ARG A 341 -9.19 27.15 -19.04
CA ARG A 341 -9.12 28.31 -18.13
C ARG A 341 -9.73 29.52 -18.87
N SER A 342 -11.04 29.52 -19.13
CA SER A 342 -11.74 30.77 -19.42
C SER A 342 -12.00 31.48 -18.09
N VAL A 343 -11.08 32.36 -17.77
CA VAL A 343 -11.29 33.65 -17.09
C VAL A 343 -12.74 33.89 -16.66
N ASN A 344 -13.01 33.77 -15.36
CA ASN A 344 -14.16 34.44 -14.74
C ASN A 344 -13.64 35.71 -14.05
N SER A 345 -13.23 36.69 -14.88
CA SER A 345 -13.06 38.08 -14.45
C SER A 345 -14.27 38.85 -14.91
N ASN A 346 -15.32 38.90 -14.08
CA ASN A 346 -16.33 39.96 -14.11
C ASN A 346 -17.18 39.87 -12.85
N ASN A 347 -16.70 40.49 -11.78
CA ASN A 347 -17.55 41.09 -10.76
C ASN A 347 -16.91 42.43 -10.34
N ARG A 348 -17.06 43.43 -11.22
CA ARG A 348 -16.96 44.84 -10.87
C ARG A 348 -18.38 45.35 -10.65
N THR A 349 -18.87 45.26 -9.42
CA THR A 349 -20.06 45.99 -9.00
C THR A 349 -19.63 47.40 -8.66
N ARG A 350 -19.88 48.35 -9.57
CA ARG A 350 -19.87 49.78 -9.27
C ARG A 350 -21.08 50.08 -8.39
N SER A 351 -20.86 50.52 -7.16
CA SER A 351 -21.86 51.24 -6.37
C SER A 351 -21.57 52.73 -6.52
N ALA A 352 -22.43 53.42 -7.25
CA ALA A 352 -22.55 54.87 -7.20
C ALA A 352 -24.03 55.20 -7.48
N THR A 353 -24.76 55.57 -6.44
CA THR A 353 -25.91 56.46 -6.60
C THR A 353 -26.11 57.23 -5.31
N SER A 354 -26.06 58.54 -5.49
CA SER A 354 -26.30 59.59 -4.51
C SER A 354 -27.77 59.65 -4.11
N SER A 355 -28.04 59.99 -2.86
CA SER A 355 -29.28 60.65 -2.47
C SER A 355 -28.96 61.99 -1.81
N ARG A 356 -29.72 63.00 -2.26
CA ARG A 356 -29.95 64.28 -1.58
C ARG A 356 -30.70 64.06 -0.28
#